data_AF-A0A818FYC6-F1
#
_entry.id   AF-A0A818FYC6-F1
#
_cell.length_a   1.000
_cell.length_b   1.000
_cell.length_c   1.000
_cell.angle_alpha   90.00
_cell.angle_beta   90.00
_cell.angle_gamma   90.00
#
_symmetry.space_group_name_H-M   'P 1'
#
loop_
_entity.id
_entity.type
_entity.pdbx_description
1 polymer ?
#
loop_
_entity_poly.entity_id
_entity_poly.type
_entity_poly.pdbx_seq_one_letter_code
_entity_poly.pdbx_strand_id
1 'polypeptide(L)'
;MSSAHMHVTDDNDSLAEMLGYLLEQLILHKLNKNQIITIGLSGGSLVDLLASMLPRLQLPWTYDSTYGNYQSKLFRQLPLTENNIIKIDPNLETVEECAKDYQNKLQEALNDEDKSFDIVLLGMGPDGYIATEPVTLTLDTINRAKYKIVVITGETKSTTIKEVLREKNKTYPISQINNLVWYHDKAAAKHL
;
A
#
# COMPACT_ATOMS: atom_id res chain seq x y z
N MET A 1 -7.06 20.60 15.20
CA MET A 1 -6.45 20.51 13.86
C MET A 1 -5.51 19.31 13.90
N SER A 2 -5.84 18.19 13.24
CA SER A 2 -4.91 17.05 13.19
C SER A 2 -3.81 17.40 12.18
N SER A 3 -2.58 17.59 12.66
CA SER A 3 -1.41 17.66 11.80
C SER A 3 -1.30 16.34 11.04
N ALA A 4 -1.14 16.38 9.71
CA ALA A 4 -0.75 15.19 8.97
C ALA A 4 0.50 14.61 9.65
N HIS A 5 0.46 13.32 10.00
CA HIS A 5 1.63 12.63 10.53
C HIS A 5 2.53 12.35 9.33
N MET A 6 3.65 13.06 9.24
CA MET A 6 4.55 13.01 8.09
C MET A 6 5.95 12.62 8.54
N HIS A 7 6.57 11.74 7.77
CA HIS A 7 7.94 11.29 7.91
C HIS A 7 8.67 11.56 6.60
N VAL A 8 9.81 12.24 6.67
CA VAL A 8 10.68 12.51 5.52
C VAL A 8 12.05 11.91 5.82
N THR A 9 12.56 11.08 4.91
CA THR A 9 13.90 10.50 4.98
C THR A 9 14.79 11.09 3.90
N ASP A 10 16.11 10.94 4.04
CA ASP A 10 17.06 11.50 3.06
C ASP A 10 16.97 10.83 1.69
N ASP A 11 16.72 9.51 1.67
CA ASP A 11 16.65 8.69 0.47
C ASP A 11 15.68 7.50 0.63
N ASN A 12 15.55 6.72 -0.45
CA ASN A 12 14.71 5.52 -0.51
C ASN A 12 15.19 4.40 0.41
N ASP A 13 16.50 4.27 0.64
CA ASP A 13 17.04 3.20 1.50
C ASP A 13 16.66 3.46 2.96
N SER A 14 16.85 4.71 3.42
CA SER A 14 16.43 5.17 4.75
C SER A 14 14.91 5.07 4.91
N LEU A 15 14.14 5.36 3.85
CA LEU A 15 12.69 5.19 3.84
C LEU A 15 12.31 3.71 3.99
N ALA A 16 13.01 2.84 3.27
CA ALA A 16 12.79 1.40 3.30
C ALA A 16 13.06 0.84 4.69
N GLU A 17 14.18 1.21 5.32
CA GLU A 17 14.53 0.79 6.68
C GLU A 17 13.48 1.26 7.71
N MET A 18 13.07 2.53 7.65
CA MET A 18 12.08 3.09 8.57
C MET A 18 10.73 2.38 8.46
N LEU A 19 10.23 2.19 7.24
CA LEU A 19 8.96 1.53 7.00
C LEU A 19 9.05 0.03 7.31
N GLY A 20 10.18 -0.62 7.00
CA GLY A 20 10.46 -2.01 7.35
C GLY A 20 10.39 -2.24 8.87
N TYR A 21 11.05 -1.40 9.66
CA TYR A 21 10.97 -1.45 11.12
C TYR A 21 9.55 -1.28 11.63
N LEU A 22 8.79 -0.30 11.10
CA LEU A 22 7.39 -0.11 11.50
C LEU A 22 6.53 -1.35 11.23
N LEU A 23 6.63 -1.90 10.01
CA LEU A 23 5.87 -3.08 9.62
C LEU A 23 6.23 -4.28 10.49
N GLU A 24 7.52 -4.50 10.74
CA GLU A 24 7.99 -5.56 11.63
C GLU A 24 7.38 -5.43 13.03
N GLN A 25 7.42 -4.23 13.64
CA GLN A 25 6.84 -4.01 14.97
C GLN A 25 5.32 -4.30 14.99
N LEU A 26 4.58 -3.86 13.96
CA LEU A 26 3.14 -4.11 13.87
C LEU A 26 2.82 -5.60 13.68
N ILE A 27 3.59 -6.29 12.83
CA ILE A 27 3.47 -7.72 12.60
C ILE A 27 3.77 -8.49 13.89
N LEU A 28 4.92 -8.25 14.52
CA LEU A 28 5.31 -8.93 15.76
C LEU A 28 4.32 -8.69 16.89
N HIS A 29 3.78 -7.47 17.01
CA HIS A 29 2.74 -7.17 18.00
C HIS A 29 1.49 -8.04 17.84
N LYS A 30 1.06 -8.29 16.60
CA LYS A 30 -0.09 -9.16 16.30
C LYS A 30 0.22 -10.62 16.53
N LEU A 31 1.38 -11.09 16.05
CA LEU A 31 1.83 -12.47 16.22
C LEU A 31 1.99 -12.84 17.70
N ASN A 32 2.56 -11.95 18.52
CA ASN A 32 2.70 -12.16 19.98
C ASN A 32 1.37 -12.30 20.72
N LYS A 33 0.26 -11.85 20.10
CA LYS A 33 -1.10 -12.00 20.62
C LYS A 33 -1.85 -13.18 19.97
N ASN A 34 -1.17 -14.01 19.20
CA ASN A 34 -1.77 -15.06 18.35
C ASN A 34 -2.87 -14.52 17.44
N GLN A 35 -2.68 -13.32 16.89
CA GLN A 35 -3.62 -12.67 15.97
C GLN A 35 -3.08 -12.68 14.54
N ILE A 36 -4.00 -12.81 13.59
CA ILE A 36 -3.72 -12.59 12.17
C ILE A 36 -3.53 -11.09 11.95
N ILE A 37 -2.59 -10.73 11.06
CA ILE A 37 -2.44 -9.38 10.54
C ILE A 37 -2.93 -9.34 9.09
N THR A 38 -3.75 -8.34 8.77
CA THR A 38 -4.27 -8.13 7.41
C THR A 38 -3.66 -6.87 6.79
N ILE A 39 -3.02 -7.02 5.63
CA ILE A 39 -2.30 -5.93 4.96
C ILE A 39 -2.85 -5.79 3.54
N GLY A 40 -3.38 -4.62 3.21
CA GLY A 40 -3.72 -4.21 1.84
C GLY A 40 -2.52 -3.56 1.17
N LEU A 41 -2.18 -4.00 -0.04
CA LEU A 41 -0.99 -3.57 -0.77
C LEU A 41 -1.38 -2.96 -2.11
N SER A 42 -0.90 -1.76 -2.42
CA SER A 42 -0.98 -1.19 -3.77
C SER A 42 0.20 -1.59 -4.65
N GLY A 43 0.07 -1.41 -5.96
CA GLY A 43 1.16 -1.60 -6.93
C GLY A 43 2.13 -0.42 -7.04
N GLY A 44 2.80 -0.31 -8.19
CA GLY A 44 3.73 0.77 -8.52
C GLY A 44 5.10 0.67 -7.83
N SER A 45 5.75 1.81 -7.60
CA SER A 45 7.07 1.88 -6.95
C SER A 45 7.08 1.39 -5.49
N LEU A 46 5.90 1.28 -4.87
CA LEU A 46 5.77 0.66 -3.54
C LEU A 46 6.26 -0.79 -3.55
N VAL A 47 6.04 -1.54 -4.63
CA VAL A 47 6.48 -2.94 -4.73
C VAL A 47 8.00 -3.03 -4.67
N ASP A 48 8.69 -2.13 -5.39
CA ASP A 48 10.15 -2.08 -5.43
C ASP A 48 10.73 -1.70 -4.08
N LEU A 49 10.12 -0.74 -3.40
CA LEU A 49 10.52 -0.31 -2.07
C LEU A 49 10.31 -1.42 -1.01
N LEU A 50 9.17 -2.11 -1.02
CA LEU A 50 8.92 -3.21 -0.10
C LEU A 50 9.86 -4.40 -0.39
N ALA A 51 10.15 -4.66 -1.66
CA ALA A 51 11.10 -5.71 -2.04
C ALA A 51 12.55 -5.39 -1.60
N SER A 52 12.96 -4.13 -1.60
CA SER A 52 14.29 -3.73 -1.14
C SER A 52 14.49 -3.91 0.37
N MET A 53 13.41 -3.98 1.16
CA MET A 53 13.45 -4.22 2.60
C MET A 53 13.82 -5.66 2.98
N LEU A 54 13.72 -6.62 2.04
CA LEU A 54 14.10 -8.02 2.30
C LEU A 54 15.54 -8.32 1.84
N PRO A 55 16.24 -9.25 2.51
CA PRO A 55 17.63 -9.58 2.20
C PRO A 55 17.78 -10.22 0.80
N ARG A 56 18.17 -9.34 -0.14
CA ARG A 56 18.58 -9.50 -1.55
C ARG A 56 18.81 -10.94 -2.06
N LEU A 57 17.97 -11.37 -3.00
CA LEU A 57 18.31 -12.33 -4.05
C LEU A 57 17.84 -11.79 -5.41
N GLN A 58 18.77 -11.63 -6.36
CA GLN A 58 18.53 -11.09 -7.69
C GLN A 58 18.00 -12.18 -8.63
N LEU A 59 16.85 -11.95 -9.25
CA LEU A 59 16.35 -12.75 -10.39
C LEU A 59 15.66 -11.82 -11.40
N PRO A 60 15.74 -12.11 -12.72
CA PRO A 60 15.18 -11.23 -13.75
C PRO A 60 13.67 -11.47 -13.92
N TRP A 61 12.88 -10.39 -14.05
CA TRP A 61 11.44 -10.48 -14.30
C TRP A 61 10.94 -9.35 -15.22
N THR A 62 10.05 -9.72 -16.14
CA THR A 62 8.96 -8.91 -16.71
C THR A 62 7.65 -9.51 -16.19
N TYR A 63 6.58 -8.74 -15.92
CA TYR A 63 5.15 -9.11 -16.08
C TYR A 63 4.21 -8.01 -15.54
N ASP A 64 2.99 -8.00 -16.10
CA ASP A 64 2.06 -6.87 -16.28
C ASP A 64 1.02 -6.66 -15.14
N SER A 65 1.18 -7.31 -13.97
CA SER A 65 0.21 -7.22 -12.87
C SER A 65 0.84 -6.98 -11.49
N THR A 66 0.11 -6.26 -10.62
CA THR A 66 0.55 -5.97 -9.25
C THR A 66 0.89 -7.24 -8.46
N TYR A 67 0.06 -8.29 -8.55
CA TYR A 67 0.34 -9.57 -7.90
C TYR A 67 1.62 -10.24 -8.43
N GLY A 68 1.82 -10.27 -9.76
CA GLY A 68 3.02 -10.87 -10.36
C GLY A 68 4.32 -10.19 -9.89
N ASN A 69 4.27 -8.87 -9.72
CA ASN A 69 5.38 -8.07 -9.21
C ASN A 69 5.69 -8.40 -7.74
N TYR A 70 4.67 -8.47 -6.87
CA TYR A 70 4.84 -8.92 -5.49
C TYR A 70 5.30 -10.38 -5.37
N GLN A 71 4.75 -11.28 -6.19
CA GLN A 71 5.11 -12.69 -6.15
C GLN A 71 6.59 -12.91 -6.48
N SER A 72 7.08 -12.24 -7.51
CA SER A 72 8.45 -12.38 -7.99
C SER A 72 9.48 -11.73 -7.07
N LYS A 73 9.15 -10.57 -6.49
CA LYS A 73 10.09 -9.76 -5.70
C LYS A 73 9.98 -9.96 -4.19
N LEU A 74 8.80 -10.26 -3.65
CA LEU A 74 8.54 -10.28 -2.21
C LEU A 74 8.06 -11.64 -1.70
N PHE A 75 6.95 -12.18 -2.22
CA PHE A 75 6.29 -13.32 -1.58
C PHE A 75 7.10 -14.61 -1.61
N ARG A 76 7.96 -14.81 -2.63
CA ARG A 76 8.90 -15.94 -2.68
C ARG A 76 9.94 -15.96 -1.56
N GLN A 77 10.18 -14.81 -0.92
CA GLN A 77 11.16 -14.68 0.16
C GLN A 77 10.52 -14.83 1.55
N LEU A 78 9.19 -14.92 1.61
CA LEU A 78 8.43 -15.01 2.86
C LEU A 78 7.83 -16.41 3.00
N PRO A 79 7.64 -16.91 4.24
CA PRO A 79 6.99 -18.19 4.50
C PRO A 79 5.46 -18.07 4.34
N LEU A 80 5.00 -17.60 3.17
CA LEU A 80 3.59 -17.44 2.82
C LEU A 80 3.12 -18.64 1.99
N THR A 81 1.88 -19.06 2.24
CA THR A 81 1.15 -20.00 1.38
C THR A 81 0.17 -19.25 0.49
N GLU A 82 -0.31 -19.86 -0.59
CA GLU A 82 -1.34 -19.25 -1.46
C GLU A 82 -2.60 -18.86 -0.67
N ASN A 83 -2.95 -19.61 0.38
CA ASN A 83 -4.09 -19.29 1.26
C ASN A 83 -3.89 -18.00 2.08
N ASN A 84 -2.65 -17.51 2.20
CA ASN A 84 -2.36 -16.23 2.86
C ASN A 84 -2.49 -15.03 1.89
N ILE A 85 -2.70 -15.27 0.60
CA ILE A 85 -2.72 -14.23 -0.43
C ILE A 85 -4.08 -14.14 -1.08
N ILE A 86 -4.73 -12.98 -0.95
CA ILE A 86 -5.99 -12.67 -1.61
C ILE A 86 -5.69 -11.78 -2.80
N LYS A 87 -5.94 -12.29 -4.01
CA LYS A 87 -5.64 -11.61 -5.27
C LYS A 87 -6.87 -11.54 -6.17
N ILE A 88 -6.92 -10.48 -6.99
CA ILE A 88 -7.87 -10.36 -8.09
C ILE A 88 -7.55 -11.45 -9.11
N ASP A 89 -8.58 -12.13 -9.61
CA ASP A 89 -8.44 -13.08 -10.72
C ASP A 89 -8.69 -12.36 -12.05
N PRO A 90 -7.65 -12.04 -12.84
CA PRO A 90 -7.80 -11.32 -14.10
C PRO A 90 -8.31 -12.21 -15.24
N ASN A 91 -8.52 -13.51 -15.01
CA ASN A 91 -8.95 -14.45 -16.03
C ASN A 91 -10.49 -14.57 -16.14
N LEU A 92 -11.23 -13.85 -15.29
CA LEU A 92 -12.69 -13.77 -15.37
C LEU A 92 -13.11 -12.90 -16.58
N GLU A 93 -14.31 -13.14 -17.10
CA GLU A 93 -14.72 -12.60 -18.40
C GLU A 93 -14.89 -11.07 -18.37
N THR A 94 -15.27 -10.50 -17.22
CA THR A 94 -15.55 -9.06 -17.07
C THR A 94 -14.86 -8.45 -15.85
N VAL A 95 -14.64 -7.13 -15.88
CA VAL A 95 -14.09 -6.36 -14.75
C VAL A 95 -15.03 -6.42 -13.55
N GLU A 96 -16.34 -6.42 -13.80
CA GLU A 96 -17.38 -6.54 -12.79
C GLU A 96 -17.32 -7.88 -12.07
N GLU A 97 -17.08 -8.97 -12.79
CA GLU A 97 -16.87 -10.31 -12.20
C GLU A 97 -15.57 -10.37 -11.41
N CYS A 98 -14.48 -9.80 -11.93
CA CYS A 98 -13.22 -9.66 -11.19
C CYS A 98 -13.44 -8.91 -9.86
N ALA A 99 -14.16 -7.80 -9.89
CA ALA A 99 -14.46 -6.99 -8.72
C ALA A 99 -15.35 -7.74 -7.71
N LYS A 100 -16.39 -8.44 -8.20
CA LYS A 100 -17.32 -9.20 -7.36
C LYS A 100 -16.64 -10.40 -6.71
N ASP A 101 -15.84 -11.16 -7.46
CA ASP A 101 -15.02 -12.26 -6.93
C ASP A 101 -14.06 -11.75 -5.85
N TYR A 102 -13.34 -10.66 -6.13
CA TYR A 102 -12.42 -10.07 -5.16
C TYR A 102 -13.14 -9.57 -3.90
N GLN A 103 -14.30 -8.94 -4.06
CA GLN A 103 -15.14 -8.52 -2.93
C GLN A 103 -15.55 -9.70 -2.05
N ASN A 104 -16.00 -10.82 -2.65
CA ASN A 104 -16.40 -12.01 -1.90
C ASN A 104 -15.23 -12.60 -1.12
N LYS A 105 -14.05 -12.73 -1.76
CA LYS A 105 -12.82 -13.21 -1.10
C LYS A 105 -12.43 -12.31 0.08
N LEU A 106 -12.54 -10.98 -0.08
CA LEU A 106 -12.28 -10.05 1.01
C LEU A 106 -13.29 -10.19 2.15
N GLN A 107 -14.58 -10.35 1.85
CA GLN A 107 -15.61 -10.56 2.86
C GLN A 107 -15.35 -11.84 3.66
N GLU A 108 -15.04 -12.95 2.99
CA GLU A 108 -14.73 -14.23 3.63
C GLU A 108 -13.49 -14.16 4.55
N ALA A 109 -12.46 -13.43 4.13
CA ALA A 109 -11.23 -13.30 4.91
C ALA A 109 -11.33 -12.29 6.05
N LEU A 110 -12.12 -11.24 5.88
CA LEU A 110 -12.32 -10.16 6.85
C LEU A 110 -13.58 -10.37 7.70
N ASN A 111 -14.12 -11.60 7.80
CA ASN A 111 -15.49 -11.91 8.28
C ASN A 111 -15.78 -11.68 9.79
N ASP A 112 -15.54 -10.47 10.31
CA ASP A 112 -16.31 -9.85 11.38
C ASP A 112 -16.86 -8.54 10.83
N GLU A 113 -18.07 -8.13 11.21
CA GLU A 113 -18.62 -6.80 10.82
C GLU A 113 -17.69 -5.62 11.22
N ASP A 114 -16.74 -5.86 12.12
CA ASP A 114 -15.71 -4.93 12.59
C ASP A 114 -14.29 -5.19 12.06
N LYS A 115 -14.07 -6.21 11.23
CA LYS A 115 -12.72 -6.53 10.71
C LYS A 115 -12.45 -5.73 9.44
N SER A 116 -11.70 -4.66 9.62
CA SER A 116 -11.00 -3.96 8.54
C SER A 116 -9.56 -4.44 8.39
N PHE A 117 -8.89 -3.97 7.34
CA PHE A 117 -7.44 -4.14 7.23
C PHE A 117 -6.73 -3.56 8.47
N ASP A 118 -5.76 -4.30 9.02
CA ASP A 118 -4.88 -3.73 10.03
C ASP A 118 -4.02 -2.62 9.40
N ILE A 119 -3.49 -2.85 8.21
CA ILE A 119 -2.67 -1.87 7.48
C ILE A 119 -3.13 -1.80 6.02
N VAL A 120 -3.24 -0.60 5.46
CA VAL A 120 -3.27 -0.39 4.01
C VAL A 120 -2.09 0.47 3.62
N LEU A 121 -1.22 -0.09 2.76
CA LEU A 121 -0.06 0.57 2.17
C LEU A 121 -0.42 1.05 0.76
N LEU A 122 -0.32 2.36 0.55
CA LEU A 122 -0.68 3.02 -0.69
C LEU A 122 0.54 3.70 -1.31
N GLY A 123 0.67 3.56 -2.63
CA GLY A 123 1.45 4.45 -3.48
C GLY A 123 0.59 5.56 -4.05
N MET A 124 1.24 6.55 -4.67
CA MET A 124 0.56 7.66 -5.35
C MET A 124 1.14 7.86 -6.76
N GLY A 125 0.25 7.95 -7.75
CA GLY A 125 0.62 8.34 -9.12
C GLY A 125 1.04 9.81 -9.21
N PRO A 126 1.70 10.24 -10.32
CA PRO A 126 2.06 11.65 -10.53
C PRO A 126 0.86 12.58 -10.44
N ASP A 127 -0.30 12.09 -10.87
CA ASP A 127 -1.53 12.87 -10.92
C ASP A 127 -2.38 12.74 -9.63
N GLY A 128 -1.81 12.23 -8.54
CA GLY A 128 -2.48 12.16 -7.23
C GLY A 128 -3.53 11.06 -7.09
N TYR A 129 -3.71 10.25 -8.12
CA TYR A 129 -4.53 9.05 -8.08
C TYR A 129 -3.86 7.95 -7.25
N ILE A 130 -4.68 7.23 -6.49
CA ILE A 130 -4.33 6.02 -5.76
C ILE A 130 -4.95 4.85 -6.53
N ALA A 131 -4.19 3.77 -6.71
CA ALA A 131 -4.67 2.49 -7.25
C ALA A 131 -5.45 2.65 -8.56
N THR A 132 -4.72 2.93 -9.65
CA THR A 132 -5.24 3.15 -11.02
C THR A 132 -5.67 1.88 -11.74
N GLU A 133 -5.80 0.76 -11.03
CA GLU A 133 -6.16 -0.52 -11.61
C GLU A 133 -7.69 -0.61 -11.86
N PRO A 134 -8.15 -1.36 -12.87
CA PRO A 134 -9.58 -1.51 -13.20
C PRO A 134 -10.43 -2.02 -12.02
N VAL A 135 -9.83 -2.81 -11.14
CA VAL A 135 -10.43 -3.26 -9.87
C VAL A 135 -9.64 -2.66 -8.71
N THR A 136 -10.32 -1.90 -7.85
CA THR A 136 -9.68 -1.14 -6.76
C THR A 136 -10.50 -1.20 -5.47
N LEU A 137 -9.84 -0.99 -4.32
CA LEU A 137 -10.53 -0.81 -3.05
C LEU A 137 -11.27 0.52 -3.06
N THR A 138 -12.51 0.53 -2.55
CA THR A 138 -13.26 1.77 -2.38
C THR A 138 -12.65 2.63 -1.27
N LEU A 139 -12.91 3.95 -1.33
CA LEU A 139 -12.49 4.87 -0.26
C LEU A 139 -13.01 4.45 1.12
N ASP A 140 -14.22 3.90 1.19
CA ASP A 140 -14.81 3.41 2.44
C ASP A 140 -14.03 2.23 3.02
N THR A 141 -13.60 1.28 2.16
CA THR A 141 -12.79 0.14 2.58
C THR A 141 -11.41 0.60 3.07
N ILE A 142 -10.78 1.53 2.36
CA ILE A 142 -9.50 2.11 2.77
C ILE A 142 -9.64 2.86 4.10
N ASN A 143 -10.67 3.70 4.25
CA ASN A 143 -10.87 4.53 5.44
C ASN A 143 -11.15 3.71 6.71
N ARG A 144 -11.74 2.52 6.58
CA ARG A 144 -11.96 1.60 7.71
C ARG A 144 -10.67 0.96 8.23
N ALA A 145 -9.58 0.94 7.46
CA ALA A 145 -8.32 0.34 7.90
C ALA A 145 -7.76 1.04 9.14
N LYS A 146 -7.14 0.27 10.04
CA LYS A 146 -6.61 0.78 11.32
C LYS A 146 -5.42 1.70 11.10
N TYR A 147 -4.49 1.28 10.25
CA TYR A 147 -3.36 2.08 9.80
C TYR A 147 -3.44 2.31 8.29
N LYS A 148 -3.43 3.59 7.89
CA LYS A 148 -3.40 4.02 6.49
C LYS A 148 -2.08 4.71 6.27
N ILE A 149 -1.25 4.14 5.41
CA ILE A 149 0.10 4.62 5.14
C ILE A 149 0.20 4.90 3.65
N VAL A 150 0.61 6.11 3.29
CA VAL A 150 1.06 6.41 1.93
C VAL A 150 2.56 6.54 1.89
N VAL A 151 3.18 5.89 0.92
CA VAL A 151 4.62 5.95 0.69
C VAL A 151 4.86 6.57 -0.68
N ILE A 152 5.66 7.63 -0.72
CA ILE A 152 5.89 8.40 -1.93
C ILE A 152 7.39 8.65 -2.09
N THR A 153 7.92 8.18 -3.22
CA THR A 153 9.34 8.28 -3.57
C THR A 153 9.50 9.04 -4.88
N GLY A 154 10.55 9.85 -4.98
CA GLY A 154 10.96 10.53 -6.20
C GLY A 154 10.25 11.87 -6.46
N GLU A 155 10.95 12.75 -7.17
CA GLU A 155 10.56 14.15 -7.36
C GLU A 155 9.27 14.35 -8.15
N THR A 156 8.93 13.43 -9.06
CA THR A 156 7.76 13.54 -9.96
C THR A 156 6.42 13.72 -9.24
N LYS A 157 6.36 13.44 -7.94
CA LYS A 157 5.15 13.55 -7.11
C LYS A 157 5.10 14.82 -6.27
N SER A 158 6.19 15.57 -6.19
CA SER A 158 6.38 16.66 -5.23
C SER A 158 5.37 17.80 -5.39
N THR A 159 5.02 18.18 -6.62
CA THR A 159 4.00 19.20 -6.90
C THR A 159 2.64 18.77 -6.37
N THR A 160 2.21 17.56 -6.71
CA THR A 160 0.92 16.99 -6.27
C THR A 160 0.85 16.84 -4.75
N ILE A 161 1.96 16.43 -4.12
CA ILE A 161 2.06 16.40 -2.65
C ILE A 161 1.84 17.80 -2.06
N LYS A 162 2.49 18.83 -2.60
CA LYS A 162 2.30 20.22 -2.15
C LYS A 162 0.84 20.65 -2.30
N GLU A 163 0.20 20.38 -3.43
CA GLU A 163 -1.20 20.71 -3.66
C GLU A 163 -2.13 20.06 -2.62
N VAL A 164 -1.95 18.75 -2.37
CA VAL A 164 -2.76 18.01 -1.38
C VAL A 164 -2.50 18.50 0.04
N LEU A 165 -1.24 18.62 0.45
CA LEU A 165 -0.86 18.82 1.85
C LEU A 165 -0.78 20.29 2.27
N ARG A 166 -0.23 21.16 1.43
CA ARG A 166 -0.06 22.60 1.72
C ARG A 166 -1.27 23.40 1.24
N GLU A 167 -1.69 23.18 0.00
CA GLU A 167 -2.78 23.96 -0.63
C GLU A 167 -4.17 23.39 -0.30
N LYS A 168 -4.21 22.23 0.37
CA LYS A 168 -5.45 21.54 0.79
C LYS A 168 -6.38 21.25 -0.39
N ASN A 169 -5.80 20.94 -1.55
CA ASN A 169 -6.57 20.56 -2.72
C ASN A 169 -7.29 19.22 -2.47
N LYS A 170 -8.63 19.27 -2.50
CA LYS A 170 -9.51 18.13 -2.22
C LYS A 170 -9.94 17.34 -3.46
N THR A 171 -9.48 17.73 -4.65
CA THR A 171 -9.87 17.06 -5.91
C THR A 171 -9.25 15.67 -6.02
N TYR A 172 -8.09 15.44 -5.40
CA TYR A 172 -7.40 14.17 -5.46
C TYR A 172 -8.03 13.12 -4.52
N PRO A 173 -8.21 11.86 -4.95
CA PRO A 173 -8.74 10.80 -4.08
C PRO A 173 -7.98 10.64 -2.75
N ILE A 174 -6.66 10.81 -2.76
CA ILE A 174 -5.81 10.71 -1.56
C ILE A 174 -6.18 11.72 -0.47
N SER A 175 -6.73 12.87 -0.84
CA SER A 175 -7.16 13.90 0.09
C SER A 175 -8.40 13.51 0.91
N GLN A 176 -9.12 12.47 0.49
CA GLN A 176 -10.34 11.97 1.13
C GLN A 176 -10.08 10.84 2.13
N ILE A 177 -8.82 10.44 2.30
CA ILE A 177 -8.43 9.39 3.25
C ILE A 177 -8.15 10.03 4.61
N ASN A 178 -8.88 9.57 5.63
CA ASN A 178 -8.73 10.05 7.00
C ASN A 178 -7.52 9.41 7.71
N ASN A 179 -6.90 10.14 8.63
CA ASN A 179 -5.79 9.67 9.46
C ASN A 179 -4.64 9.01 8.65
N LEU A 180 -4.39 9.50 7.43
CA LEU A 180 -3.33 9.02 6.56
C LEU A 180 -1.97 9.47 7.10
N VAL A 181 -1.06 8.52 7.27
CA VAL A 181 0.34 8.75 7.65
C VAL A 181 1.19 8.77 6.37
N TRP A 182 2.00 9.79 6.22
CA TRP A 182 2.74 10.06 5.00
C TRP A 182 4.23 9.78 5.19
N TYR A 183 4.79 8.97 4.30
CA TYR A 183 6.21 8.62 4.26
C TYR A 183 6.77 9.09 2.93
N HIS A 184 7.81 9.92 2.99
CA HIS A 184 8.43 10.55 1.83
C HIS A 184 9.94 10.33 1.83
N ASP A 185 10.52 10.12 0.65
CA ASP A 185 11.92 10.48 0.46
C ASP A 185 12.05 12.01 0.29
N LYS A 186 13.27 12.51 0.43
CA LYS A 186 13.57 13.95 0.29
C LYS A 186 13.17 14.50 -1.07
N ALA A 187 13.27 13.68 -2.12
CA ALA A 187 12.92 14.08 -3.48
C ALA A 187 11.40 14.32 -3.63
N ALA A 188 10.56 13.43 -3.11
CA ALA A 188 9.11 13.60 -3.08
C ALA A 188 8.70 14.78 -2.20
N ALA A 189 9.41 15.01 -1.09
CA ALA A 189 9.16 16.12 -0.18
C ALA A 189 9.73 17.47 -0.64
N LYS A 190 10.31 17.59 -1.84
CA LYS A 190 11.00 18.81 -2.33
C LYS A 190 10.18 20.11 -2.21
N HIS A 191 8.86 20.00 -2.28
CA HIS A 191 7.94 21.14 -2.26
C HIS A 191 7.08 21.22 -0.98
N LEU A 192 7.36 20.37 0.00
CA LEU A 192 6.72 20.39 1.31
C LEU A 192 7.29 21.46 2.22
#